data_AF-A0A7Y5VXJ7-F1
#
_entry.id   AF-A0A7Y5VXJ7-F1
#
_cell.length_a   1.000
_cell.length_b   1.000
_cell.length_c   1.000
_cell.angle_alpha   90.00
_cell.angle_beta   90.00
_cell.angle_gamma   90.00
#
_symmetry.space_group_name_H-M   'P 1'
#
loop_
_entity.id
_entity.type
_entity.pdbx_description
1 polymer ?
#
loop_
_entity_poly.entity_id
_entity_poly.type
_entity_poly.pdbx_seq_one_letter_code
_entity_poly.pdbx_strand_id
1 'polypeptide(L)'
;MAKFDSAQTTPDNRRHWANADGLAPNAAVNPFVRSTLRNRARYEVANNSYAKGIVLTLANDTIGTGPRLQMLTDDKDANERIEAAFERWAKAVDLPGKLRTMRMARAESGEAFGLLVNNPAVDAPVSLDLRLIEPDQVTSPWFGVPKPNEFDGVVLDDAGNPVSYRILRRHPGENLFWRTPSADPAAYDELPATSVVHYFRPDRPGQVRGVPDITPALPLFAQLRRFTLAVIAAAETAANFAAVIYTDSPPNGEADPLEPMDEVQLEQRLATVLPGGWKLGQVQAEHPSTTYGEFKRELLNEIARCLNMPFNVAAGNSSAYNYASGRLDHQTYYKSIRVEQVHLQTAVLDRILRAWLNEAVLVEDLLPQSMRELGADIAHAPHTWFWDGVEHVDPAKEATAQATRLANHTTTLATEFARQGRDWEEELRQRAREQALMNELGLAPAPVPGATAPAAAPSDDSTDTSEEDVTNADDRYSSRRAKQAA
;
A
#
# COMPACT_ATOMS: atom_id res chain seq x y z
N MET A 1 -37.01 -21.29 9.15
CA MET A 1 -36.21 -20.10 9.51
C MET A 1 -34.79 -20.54 9.83
N ALA A 2 -33.78 -19.80 9.37
CA ALA A 2 -32.38 -20.08 9.69
C ALA A 2 -32.16 -19.98 11.22
N LYS A 3 -31.43 -20.93 11.80
CA LYS A 3 -31.13 -21.00 13.25
C LYS A 3 -29.96 -20.09 13.68
N PHE A 4 -29.55 -19.15 12.84
CA PHE A 4 -28.47 -18.22 13.13
C PHE A 4 -29.05 -16.88 13.54
N ASP A 5 -28.67 -16.36 14.70
CA ASP A 5 -29.17 -15.09 15.23
C ASP A 5 -28.90 -13.92 14.28
N SER A 6 -27.75 -13.93 13.59
CA SER A 6 -27.39 -12.95 12.56
C SER A 6 -28.24 -13.02 11.29
N ALA A 7 -28.91 -14.15 11.03
CA ALA A 7 -29.81 -14.30 9.89
C ALA A 7 -31.26 -13.85 10.21
N GLN A 8 -31.54 -13.46 11.46
CA GLN A 8 -32.85 -12.93 11.86
C GLN A 8 -32.86 -11.41 11.71
N THR A 9 -33.93 -10.86 11.13
CA THR A 9 -34.17 -9.41 11.10
C THR A 9 -35.13 -9.03 12.21
N THR A 10 -34.59 -8.51 13.31
CA THR A 10 -35.33 -8.00 14.47
C THR A 10 -35.55 -6.48 14.36
N PRO A 11 -36.46 -5.88 15.14
CA PRO A 11 -36.58 -4.42 15.22
C PRO A 11 -35.26 -3.72 15.56
N ASP A 12 -34.43 -4.34 16.40
CA ASP A 12 -33.17 -3.76 16.87
C ASP A 12 -32.07 -3.79 15.80
N ASN A 13 -32.02 -4.83 14.96
CA ASN A 13 -30.96 -4.99 13.97
C ASN A 13 -31.35 -4.61 12.53
N ARG A 14 -32.62 -4.31 12.25
CA ARG A 14 -33.11 -3.97 10.90
C ARG A 14 -32.34 -2.83 10.25
N ARG A 15 -32.02 -1.77 11.02
CA ARG A 15 -31.24 -0.63 10.50
C ARG A 15 -29.79 -1.00 10.20
N HIS A 16 -29.20 -1.87 11.02
CA HIS A 16 -27.82 -2.32 10.85
C HIS A 16 -27.66 -3.13 9.56
N TRP A 17 -28.59 -4.05 9.28
CA TRP A 17 -28.57 -4.88 8.08
C TRP A 17 -29.30 -4.28 6.87
N ALA A 18 -29.74 -3.02 6.93
CA ALA A 18 -30.57 -2.41 5.90
C ALA A 18 -29.92 -2.36 4.51
N ASN A 19 -28.58 -2.34 4.46
CA ASN A 19 -27.81 -2.31 3.23
C ASN A 19 -27.22 -3.67 2.84
N ALA A 20 -27.55 -4.75 3.56
CA ALA A 20 -27.14 -6.09 3.15
C ALA A 20 -27.97 -6.53 1.93
N ASP A 21 -27.30 -6.99 0.88
CA ASP A 21 -27.93 -7.40 -0.37
C ASP A 21 -27.58 -8.85 -0.76
N GLY A 22 -28.37 -9.41 -1.68
CA GLY A 22 -28.14 -10.74 -2.27
C GLY A 22 -27.68 -10.68 -3.73
N LEU A 23 -27.06 -9.57 -4.15
CA LEU A 23 -26.72 -9.33 -5.55
C LEU A 23 -25.53 -10.20 -6.00
N ALA A 24 -25.55 -10.57 -7.28
CA ALA A 24 -24.39 -11.12 -7.98
C ALA A 24 -23.21 -10.13 -7.91
N PRO A 25 -21.94 -10.59 -7.97
CA PRO A 25 -20.77 -9.73 -7.81
C PRO A 25 -20.78 -8.52 -8.75
N ASN A 26 -20.98 -8.72 -10.04
CA ASN A 26 -20.97 -7.63 -11.03
C ASN A 26 -22.18 -6.68 -10.91
N ALA A 27 -23.29 -7.14 -10.32
CA ALA A 27 -24.46 -6.30 -10.04
C ALA A 27 -24.27 -5.45 -8.77
N ALA A 28 -23.63 -6.01 -7.73
CA ALA A 28 -23.27 -5.31 -6.51
C ALA A 28 -22.28 -4.17 -6.79
N VAL A 29 -21.27 -4.44 -7.62
CA VAL A 29 -20.28 -3.44 -8.05
C VAL A 29 -20.60 -2.89 -9.45
N ASN A 30 -21.85 -2.56 -9.76
CA ASN A 30 -22.24 -2.02 -11.07
C ASN A 30 -21.50 -0.70 -11.44
N PRO A 31 -21.56 -0.23 -12.70
CA PRO A 31 -20.81 0.95 -13.15
C PRO A 31 -21.05 2.21 -12.30
N PHE A 32 -22.28 2.46 -11.85
CA PHE A 32 -22.62 3.63 -11.02
C PHE A 32 -22.01 3.55 -9.63
N VAL A 33 -22.06 2.35 -9.01
CA VAL A 33 -21.43 2.10 -7.70
C VAL A 33 -19.91 2.30 -7.80
N ARG A 34 -19.26 1.68 -8.80
CA ARG A 34 -17.81 1.82 -9.00
C ARG A 34 -17.40 3.26 -9.26
N SER A 35 -18.13 3.98 -10.12
CA SER A 35 -17.88 5.40 -10.38
C SER A 35 -17.95 6.24 -9.10
N THR A 36 -18.97 6.00 -8.27
CA THR A 36 -19.12 6.70 -6.98
C THR A 36 -17.97 6.39 -6.03
N LEU A 37 -17.61 5.11 -5.87
CA LEU A 37 -16.51 4.70 -4.99
C LEU A 37 -15.17 5.27 -5.46
N ARG A 38 -14.88 5.17 -6.76
CA ARG A 38 -13.67 5.72 -7.38
C ARG A 38 -13.56 7.22 -7.18
N ASN A 39 -14.62 7.99 -7.45
CA ASN A 39 -14.60 9.44 -7.28
C ASN A 39 -14.38 9.85 -5.82
N ARG A 40 -15.01 9.15 -4.87
CA ARG A 40 -14.81 9.38 -3.43
C ARG A 40 -13.40 9.03 -3.00
N ALA A 41 -12.90 7.87 -3.40
CA ALA A 41 -11.53 7.45 -3.09
C ALA A 41 -10.49 8.41 -3.67
N ARG A 42 -10.67 8.87 -4.92
CA ARG A 42 -9.79 9.90 -5.51
C ARG A 42 -9.80 11.20 -4.73
N TYR A 43 -10.98 11.66 -4.34
CA TYR A 43 -11.11 12.84 -3.49
C TYR A 43 -10.39 12.65 -2.14
N GLU A 44 -10.57 11.51 -1.49
CA GLU A 44 -9.93 11.20 -0.21
C GLU A 44 -8.40 11.17 -0.33
N VAL A 45 -7.85 10.49 -1.34
CA VAL A 45 -6.40 10.42 -1.60
C VAL A 45 -5.82 11.79 -1.93
N ALA A 46 -6.54 12.64 -2.68
CA ALA A 46 -6.08 13.98 -3.01
C ALA A 46 -6.09 14.96 -1.82
N ASN A 47 -7.01 14.79 -0.86
CA ASN A 47 -7.27 15.77 0.20
C ASN A 47 -6.91 15.28 1.62
N ASN A 48 -6.42 14.05 1.77
CA ASN A 48 -6.03 13.49 3.06
C ASN A 48 -4.58 12.99 3.03
N SER A 49 -3.70 13.62 3.81
CA SER A 49 -2.28 13.26 3.87
C SER A 49 -2.04 11.82 4.29
N TYR A 50 -2.87 11.26 5.19
CA TYR A 50 -2.76 9.84 5.54
C TYR A 50 -3.20 8.94 4.40
N ALA A 51 -4.30 9.25 3.73
CA ALA A 51 -4.74 8.46 2.58
C ALA A 51 -3.68 8.48 1.47
N LYS A 52 -3.13 9.66 1.14
CA LYS A 52 -2.06 9.81 0.16
C LYS A 52 -0.79 9.05 0.57
N GLY A 53 -0.37 9.21 1.81
CA GLY A 53 0.81 8.53 2.36
C GLY A 53 0.67 7.02 2.31
N ILE A 54 -0.45 6.48 2.78
CA ILE A 54 -0.75 5.04 2.77
C ILE A 54 -0.72 4.47 1.34
N VAL A 55 -1.39 5.12 0.38
CA VAL A 55 -1.43 4.67 -1.02
C VAL A 55 -0.03 4.73 -1.66
N LEU A 56 0.75 5.76 -1.35
CA LEU A 56 2.12 5.91 -1.85
C LEU A 56 3.05 4.85 -1.25
N THR A 57 2.99 4.62 0.07
CA THR A 57 3.76 3.57 0.76
C THR A 57 3.45 2.21 0.18
N LEU A 58 2.16 1.89 -0.05
CA LEU A 58 1.77 0.62 -0.65
C LEU A 58 2.35 0.43 -2.05
N ALA A 59 2.35 1.47 -2.88
CA ALA A 59 2.95 1.42 -4.21
C ALA A 59 4.48 1.28 -4.17
N ASN A 60 5.14 2.00 -3.27
CA ASN A 60 6.59 1.95 -3.11
C ASN A 60 7.05 0.61 -2.54
N ASP A 61 6.36 0.05 -1.56
CA ASP A 61 6.73 -1.23 -0.96
C ASP A 61 6.44 -2.41 -1.90
N THR A 62 5.40 -2.30 -2.73
CA THR A 62 5.07 -3.35 -3.71
C THR A 62 6.03 -3.35 -4.89
N ILE A 63 6.32 -2.19 -5.47
CA ILE A 63 7.08 -2.08 -6.73
C ILE A 63 8.56 -1.79 -6.49
N GLY A 64 8.88 -0.98 -5.48
CA GLY A 64 10.24 -0.49 -5.22
C GLY A 64 10.80 0.29 -6.40
N THR A 65 12.07 0.02 -6.68
CA THR A 65 12.83 0.48 -7.86
C THR A 65 12.42 -0.24 -9.14
N GLY A 66 11.67 -1.34 -9.04
CA GLY A 66 11.13 -2.10 -10.16
C GLY A 66 11.53 -3.58 -10.13
N PRO A 67 10.79 -4.44 -10.85
CA PRO A 67 11.13 -5.85 -10.96
C PRO A 67 12.34 -6.05 -11.88
N ARG A 68 13.22 -6.99 -11.53
CA ARG A 68 14.35 -7.44 -12.35
C ARG A 68 14.03 -8.81 -12.95
N LEU A 69 14.26 -8.94 -14.25
CA LEU A 69 14.06 -10.18 -14.98
C LEU A 69 15.29 -11.07 -14.81
N GLN A 70 15.06 -12.37 -14.57
CA GLN A 70 16.07 -13.41 -14.77
C GLN A 70 15.46 -14.51 -15.63
N MET A 71 16.10 -14.79 -16.75
CA MET A 71 15.77 -15.88 -17.66
C MET A 71 16.43 -17.16 -17.16
N LEU A 72 15.70 -18.27 -17.28
CA LEU A 72 16.09 -19.58 -16.73
C LEU A 72 16.23 -20.63 -17.84
N THR A 73 16.54 -20.21 -19.07
CA THR A 73 16.80 -21.14 -20.17
C THR A 73 18.19 -21.76 -20.07
N ASP A 74 18.44 -22.85 -20.80
CA ASP A 74 19.74 -23.52 -20.81
C ASP A 74 20.86 -22.70 -21.47
N ASP A 75 20.50 -21.70 -22.30
CA ASP A 75 21.45 -20.83 -23.00
C ASP A 75 21.74 -19.56 -22.17
N LYS A 76 22.84 -19.61 -21.42
CA LYS A 76 23.25 -18.51 -20.53
C LYS A 76 23.56 -17.21 -21.28
N ASP A 77 24.24 -17.29 -22.42
CA ASP A 77 24.60 -16.10 -23.20
C ASP A 77 23.35 -15.41 -23.75
N ALA A 78 22.34 -16.20 -24.13
CA ALA A 78 21.05 -15.70 -24.55
C ALA A 78 20.27 -15.04 -23.40
N ASN A 79 20.27 -15.65 -22.22
CA ASN A 79 19.64 -15.10 -21.02
C ASN A 79 20.21 -13.70 -20.69
N GLU A 80 21.53 -13.58 -20.58
CA GLU A 80 22.20 -12.31 -20.26
C GLU A 80 21.87 -11.21 -21.30
N ARG A 81 21.82 -11.58 -22.58
CA ARG A 81 21.48 -10.63 -23.66
C ARG A 81 20.02 -10.16 -23.56
N ILE A 82 19.09 -11.06 -23.27
CA ILE A 82 17.67 -10.74 -23.08
C ILE A 82 17.49 -9.83 -21.87
N GLU A 83 18.08 -10.20 -20.74
CA GLU A 83 17.99 -9.45 -19.48
C GLU A 83 18.51 -8.03 -19.66
N ALA A 84 19.70 -7.86 -20.26
CA ALA A 84 20.27 -6.55 -20.53
C ALA A 84 19.42 -5.72 -21.52
N ALA A 85 18.86 -6.35 -22.56
CA ALA A 85 17.99 -5.67 -23.51
C ALA A 85 16.65 -5.26 -22.89
N PHE A 86 16.05 -6.13 -22.07
CA PHE A 86 14.82 -5.86 -21.34
C PHE A 86 15.03 -4.75 -20.30
N GLU A 87 16.13 -4.75 -19.56
CA GLU A 87 16.43 -3.70 -18.59
C GLU A 87 16.59 -2.32 -19.25
N ARG A 88 17.29 -2.25 -20.40
CA ARG A 88 17.39 -1.01 -21.19
C ARG A 88 16.01 -0.53 -21.65
N TRP A 89 15.19 -1.43 -22.17
CA TRP A 89 13.83 -1.12 -22.58
C TRP A 89 12.96 -0.64 -21.40
N ALA A 90 13.02 -1.33 -20.26
CA ALA A 90 12.25 -1.00 -19.05
C ALA A 90 12.59 0.41 -18.54
N LYS A 91 13.87 0.82 -18.64
CA LYS A 91 14.30 2.20 -18.36
C LYS A 91 13.76 3.19 -19.39
N ALA A 92 13.84 2.87 -20.68
CA ALA A 92 13.36 3.73 -21.76
C ALA A 92 11.86 4.05 -21.67
N VAL A 93 11.05 3.10 -21.20
CA VAL A 93 9.59 3.28 -21.05
C VAL A 93 9.16 3.72 -19.64
N ASP A 94 10.08 3.92 -18.70
CA ASP A 94 9.79 4.09 -17.26
C ASP A 94 8.81 3.04 -16.71
N LEU A 95 9.14 1.76 -16.94
CA LEU A 95 8.30 0.65 -16.48
C LEU A 95 8.04 0.71 -14.96
N PRO A 96 9.04 0.96 -14.08
CA PRO A 96 8.79 1.05 -12.64
C PRO A 96 7.82 2.19 -12.27
N GLY A 97 7.94 3.37 -12.88
CA GLY A 97 7.02 4.48 -12.67
C GLY A 97 5.59 4.17 -13.10
N LYS A 98 5.43 3.48 -14.24
CA LYS A 98 4.13 3.00 -14.71
C LYS A 98 3.52 1.96 -13.77
N LEU A 99 4.30 1.00 -13.28
CA LEU A 99 3.83 -0.02 -12.34
C LEU A 99 3.42 0.60 -10.99
N ARG A 100 4.17 1.57 -10.45
CA ARG A 100 3.77 2.32 -9.26
C ARG A 100 2.46 3.07 -9.49
N THR A 101 2.30 3.69 -10.65
CA THR A 101 1.04 4.35 -11.05
C THR A 101 -0.12 3.37 -11.11
N MET A 102 0.06 2.18 -11.70
CA MET A 102 -0.95 1.13 -11.72
C MET A 102 -1.30 0.64 -10.31
N ARG A 103 -0.33 0.50 -9.41
CA ARG A 103 -0.59 0.09 -8.02
C ARG A 103 -1.37 1.15 -7.24
N MET A 104 -1.03 2.42 -7.41
CA MET A 104 -1.81 3.54 -6.83
C MET A 104 -3.23 3.58 -7.40
N ALA A 105 -3.37 3.49 -8.73
CA ALA A 105 -4.67 3.47 -9.41
C ALA A 105 -5.53 2.29 -8.95
N ARG A 106 -4.94 1.10 -8.71
CA ARG A 106 -5.69 -0.01 -8.11
C ARG A 106 -6.18 0.32 -6.69
N ALA A 107 -5.34 0.93 -5.85
CA ALA A 107 -5.73 1.26 -4.48
C ALA A 107 -6.86 2.31 -4.42
N GLU A 108 -6.78 3.32 -5.29
CA GLU A 108 -7.66 4.50 -5.31
C GLU A 108 -8.88 4.33 -6.24
N SER A 109 -8.71 3.69 -7.39
CA SER A 109 -9.73 3.53 -8.44
C SER A 109 -10.24 2.10 -8.57
N GLY A 110 -9.61 1.14 -7.90
CA GLY A 110 -9.99 -0.27 -7.83
C GLY A 110 -9.32 -1.18 -8.84
N GLU A 111 -8.82 -0.61 -9.92
CA GLU A 111 -8.18 -1.32 -11.01
C GLU A 111 -7.29 -0.37 -11.80
N ALA A 112 -6.42 -0.93 -12.63
CA ALA A 112 -5.60 -0.21 -13.57
C ALA A 112 -5.56 -0.95 -14.92
N PHE A 113 -5.47 -0.19 -16.00
CA PHE A 113 -5.34 -0.73 -17.35
C PHE A 113 -4.07 -0.23 -18.02
N GLY A 114 -3.43 -1.12 -18.77
CA GLY A 114 -2.31 -0.81 -19.65
C GLY A 114 -2.58 -1.34 -21.04
N LEU A 115 -2.39 -0.50 -22.06
CA LEU A 115 -2.46 -0.91 -23.45
C LEU A 115 -1.06 -1.16 -23.98
N LEU A 116 -0.83 -2.34 -24.53
CA LEU A 116 0.38 -2.70 -25.24
C LEU A 116 0.30 -2.08 -26.65
N VAL A 117 1.11 -1.06 -26.88
CA VAL A 117 1.15 -0.31 -28.14
C VAL A 117 2.57 -0.30 -28.71
N ASN A 118 2.68 -0.16 -30.03
CA ASN A 118 3.95 0.16 -30.65
C ASN A 118 4.14 1.69 -30.62
N ASN A 119 5.23 2.15 -30.01
CA ASN A 119 5.61 3.54 -29.91
C ASN A 119 7.01 3.76 -30.51
N PRO A 120 7.09 4.28 -31.75
CA PRO A 120 8.36 4.54 -32.43
C PRO A 120 9.29 5.54 -31.73
N ALA A 121 8.80 6.28 -30.72
CA ALA A 121 9.60 7.24 -29.95
C ALA A 121 10.35 6.59 -28.78
N VAL A 122 10.16 5.29 -28.51
CA VAL A 122 10.90 4.57 -27.48
C VAL A 122 12.34 4.40 -27.93
N ASP A 123 13.29 4.88 -27.10
CA ASP A 123 14.74 4.76 -27.34
C ASP A 123 15.25 3.36 -26.92
N ALA A 124 14.75 2.33 -27.60
CA ALA A 124 15.18 0.95 -27.44
C ALA A 124 14.92 0.17 -28.76
N PRO A 125 15.63 -0.95 -28.99
CA PRO A 125 15.39 -1.78 -30.18
C PRO A 125 13.96 -2.32 -30.27
N VAL A 126 13.29 -2.51 -29.14
CA VAL A 126 11.88 -2.89 -29.04
C VAL A 126 11.06 -1.62 -28.80
N SER A 127 10.12 -1.35 -29.70
CA SER A 127 9.23 -0.18 -29.71
C SER A 127 7.96 -0.37 -28.87
N LEU A 128 7.76 -1.54 -28.28
CA LEU A 128 6.66 -1.80 -27.34
C LEU A 128 6.62 -0.76 -26.23
N ASP A 129 5.43 -0.24 -25.95
CA ASP A 129 5.17 0.65 -24.84
C ASP A 129 3.90 0.21 -24.09
N LEU A 130 3.90 0.44 -22.79
CA LEU A 130 2.76 0.24 -21.91
C LEU A 130 2.06 1.59 -21.68
N ARG A 131 1.05 1.90 -22.49
CA ARG A 131 0.25 3.11 -22.32
C ARG A 131 -0.81 2.90 -21.25
N LEU A 132 -0.68 3.57 -20.11
CA LEU A 132 -1.67 3.50 -19.04
C LEU A 132 -2.98 4.19 -19.46
N ILE A 133 -4.10 3.57 -19.10
CA ILE A 133 -5.45 4.06 -19.38
C ILE A 133 -6.25 4.09 -18.08
N GLU A 134 -7.04 5.15 -17.92
CA GLU A 134 -7.93 5.31 -16.76
C GLU A 134 -9.07 4.29 -16.79
N PRO A 135 -9.46 3.69 -15.64
CA PRO A 135 -10.57 2.75 -15.56
C PRO A 135 -11.92 3.30 -16.04
N ASP A 136 -12.09 4.62 -16.02
CA ASP A 136 -13.27 5.33 -16.55
C ASP A 136 -13.41 5.19 -18.07
N GLN A 137 -12.29 5.01 -18.79
CA GLN A 137 -12.31 4.85 -20.25
C GLN A 137 -12.75 3.44 -20.66
N VAL A 138 -12.64 2.45 -19.78
CA VAL A 138 -13.13 1.09 -20.04
C VAL A 138 -14.59 1.00 -19.62
N THR A 139 -15.50 1.03 -20.60
CA THR A 139 -16.94 1.05 -20.35
C THR A 139 -17.72 0.44 -21.51
N SER A 140 -19.00 0.12 -21.26
CA SER A 140 -19.99 -0.29 -22.26
C SER A 140 -20.80 0.94 -22.71
N PRO A 141 -20.52 1.55 -23.88
CA PRO A 141 -21.24 2.74 -24.30
C PRO A 141 -22.71 2.43 -24.60
N TRP A 142 -23.61 3.28 -24.13
CA TRP A 142 -25.07 3.06 -24.12
C TRP A 142 -25.70 2.80 -25.49
N PHE A 143 -25.04 3.23 -26.57
CA PHE A 143 -25.57 3.20 -27.95
C PHE A 143 -25.05 2.02 -28.79
N GLY A 144 -24.37 1.05 -28.19
CA GLY A 144 -23.91 -0.17 -28.87
C GLY A 144 -24.92 -1.32 -28.80
N VAL A 145 -24.76 -2.32 -29.68
CA VAL A 145 -25.43 -3.62 -29.52
C VAL A 145 -24.88 -4.26 -28.23
N PRO A 146 -25.72 -4.53 -27.21
CA PRO A 146 -25.26 -5.20 -26.00
C PRO A 146 -24.74 -6.59 -26.38
N LYS A 147 -23.48 -6.87 -26.06
CA LYS A 147 -22.95 -8.23 -26.26
C LYS A 147 -23.38 -9.11 -25.08
N PRO A 148 -23.77 -10.37 -25.33
CA PRO A 148 -23.88 -11.33 -24.25
C PRO A 148 -22.53 -11.42 -23.52
N ASN A 149 -22.56 -11.60 -22.21
CA ASN A 149 -21.36 -11.68 -21.35
C ASN A 149 -20.45 -10.43 -21.36
N GLU A 150 -21.02 -9.25 -21.60
CA GLU A 150 -20.31 -7.98 -21.46
C GLU A 150 -20.54 -7.34 -20.08
N PHE A 151 -19.46 -6.95 -19.41
CA PHE A 151 -19.46 -6.33 -18.08
C PHE A 151 -18.66 -5.02 -18.09
N ASP A 152 -19.35 -3.92 -18.41
CA ASP A 152 -18.80 -2.56 -18.48
C ASP A 152 -17.50 -2.49 -19.28
N GLY A 153 -17.57 -2.79 -20.56
CA GLY A 153 -16.45 -2.70 -21.48
C GLY A 153 -15.52 -3.91 -21.47
N VAL A 154 -15.77 -4.94 -20.66
CA VAL A 154 -15.06 -6.22 -20.73
C VAL A 154 -15.98 -7.29 -21.31
N VAL A 155 -15.61 -7.88 -22.44
CA VAL A 155 -16.38 -8.96 -23.09
C VAL A 155 -15.73 -10.30 -22.74
N LEU A 156 -16.51 -11.23 -22.20
CA LEU A 156 -16.04 -12.57 -21.83
C LEU A 156 -16.49 -13.64 -22.83
N ASP A 157 -15.72 -14.72 -22.92
CA ASP A 157 -16.17 -15.99 -23.51
C ASP A 157 -17.10 -16.76 -22.55
N ASP A 158 -17.62 -17.90 -23.00
CA ASP A 158 -18.51 -18.76 -22.20
C ASP A 158 -17.80 -19.41 -20.99
N ALA A 159 -16.46 -19.45 -21.00
CA ALA A 159 -15.65 -19.94 -19.89
C ALA A 159 -15.28 -18.83 -18.88
N GLY A 160 -15.65 -17.57 -19.17
CA GLY A 160 -15.37 -16.40 -18.33
C GLY A 160 -14.02 -15.73 -18.59
N ASN A 161 -13.31 -16.08 -19.65
CA ASN A 161 -12.05 -15.43 -20.02
C ASN A 161 -12.31 -14.13 -20.79
N PRO A 162 -11.57 -13.04 -20.52
CA PRO A 162 -11.65 -11.83 -21.33
C PRO A 162 -11.24 -12.06 -22.79
N VAL A 163 -12.10 -11.66 -23.73
CA VAL A 163 -11.87 -11.76 -25.18
C VAL A 163 -11.55 -10.39 -25.79
N SER A 164 -12.27 -9.35 -25.37
CA SER A 164 -12.02 -7.98 -25.83
C SER A 164 -12.38 -6.94 -24.77
N TYR A 165 -11.80 -5.75 -24.93
CA TYR A 165 -12.07 -4.57 -24.11
C TYR A 165 -12.55 -3.42 -24.99
N ARG A 166 -13.59 -2.71 -24.56
CA ARG A 166 -14.04 -1.45 -25.17
C ARG A 166 -13.44 -0.29 -24.40
N ILE A 167 -12.62 0.49 -25.09
CA ILE A 167 -11.90 1.63 -24.51
C ILE A 167 -12.30 2.89 -25.23
N LEU A 168 -12.85 3.87 -24.51
CA LEU A 168 -13.15 5.19 -25.03
C LEU A 168 -11.88 5.86 -25.53
N ARG A 169 -11.94 6.46 -26.72
CA ARG A 169 -10.83 7.19 -27.34
C ARG A 169 -10.37 8.39 -26.51
N ARG A 170 -11.26 8.90 -25.66
CA ARG A 170 -11.05 10.04 -24.76
C ARG A 170 -11.63 9.76 -23.39
N HIS A 171 -11.09 10.42 -22.37
CA HIS A 171 -11.60 10.28 -21.02
C HIS A 171 -13.03 10.85 -20.92
N PRO A 172 -14.00 10.16 -20.30
CA PRO A 172 -15.38 10.65 -20.24
C PRO A 172 -15.53 11.95 -19.46
N GLY A 173 -14.61 12.23 -18.53
CA GLY A 173 -14.52 13.50 -17.79
C GLY A 173 -13.60 14.57 -18.42
N GLU A 174 -13.12 14.37 -19.66
CA GLU A 174 -12.28 15.36 -20.34
C GLU A 174 -13.06 16.66 -20.63
N ASN A 175 -12.38 17.81 -20.53
CA ASN A 175 -13.02 19.13 -20.69
C ASN A 175 -13.55 19.32 -22.13
N LEU A 176 -14.84 19.59 -22.25
CA LEU A 176 -15.51 19.78 -23.54
C LEU A 176 -15.01 20.99 -24.34
N PHE A 177 -14.40 22.00 -23.72
CA PHE A 177 -13.85 23.16 -24.44
C PHE A 177 -12.66 22.81 -25.35
N TRP A 178 -11.93 21.73 -25.03
CA TRP A 178 -10.80 21.25 -25.83
C TRP A 178 -11.20 20.14 -26.80
N ARG A 179 -12.50 19.79 -26.87
CA ARG A 179 -12.99 18.84 -27.86
C ARG A 179 -13.09 19.50 -29.23
N THR A 180 -12.61 18.79 -30.24
CA THR A 180 -13.00 19.06 -31.62
C THR A 180 -14.54 18.95 -31.68
N PRO A 181 -15.28 19.93 -32.23
CA PRO A 181 -16.75 19.94 -32.20
C PRO A 181 -17.43 18.69 -32.79
N SER A 182 -16.70 17.90 -33.58
CA SER A 182 -17.14 16.66 -34.24
C SER A 182 -16.74 15.37 -33.52
N ALA A 183 -16.05 15.43 -32.38
CA ALA A 183 -15.59 14.24 -31.67
C ALA A 183 -16.74 13.61 -30.87
N ASP A 184 -17.23 12.45 -31.30
CA ASP A 184 -18.24 11.67 -30.58
C ASP A 184 -17.73 11.30 -29.16
N PRO A 185 -18.40 11.77 -28.08
CA PRO A 185 -18.05 11.45 -26.69
C PRO A 185 -18.05 9.96 -26.38
N ALA A 186 -18.83 9.18 -27.11
CA ALA A 186 -18.98 7.74 -26.95
C ALA A 186 -18.07 6.96 -27.88
N ALA A 187 -17.21 7.60 -28.69
CA ALA A 187 -16.29 6.90 -29.57
C ALA A 187 -15.33 6.01 -28.78
N TYR A 188 -15.33 4.72 -29.11
CA TYR A 188 -14.49 3.71 -28.49
C TYR A 188 -13.78 2.87 -29.54
N ASP A 189 -12.68 2.26 -29.14
CA ASP A 189 -12.03 1.19 -29.87
C ASP A 189 -12.29 -0.13 -29.13
N GLU A 190 -12.61 -1.18 -29.87
CA GLU A 190 -12.67 -2.54 -29.33
C GLU A 190 -11.36 -3.25 -29.61
N LEU A 191 -10.64 -3.61 -28.55
CA LEU A 191 -9.29 -4.15 -28.61
C LEU A 191 -9.30 -5.59 -28.12
N PRO A 192 -8.53 -6.50 -28.74
CA PRO A 192 -8.43 -7.87 -28.27
C PRO A 192 -7.82 -7.89 -26.86
N ALA A 193 -8.25 -8.85 -26.04
CA ALA A 193 -7.78 -8.98 -24.67
C ALA A 193 -6.26 -9.14 -24.59
N THR A 194 -5.62 -9.73 -25.61
CA THR A 194 -4.16 -9.88 -25.71
C THR A 194 -3.41 -8.55 -25.68
N SER A 195 -4.00 -7.47 -26.19
CA SER A 195 -3.40 -6.13 -26.20
C SER A 195 -3.61 -5.35 -24.89
N VAL A 196 -4.51 -5.80 -24.01
CA VAL A 196 -4.90 -5.06 -22.80
C VAL A 196 -4.46 -5.81 -21.55
N VAL A 197 -3.63 -5.16 -20.75
CA VAL A 197 -3.28 -5.57 -19.39
C VAL A 197 -4.32 -4.98 -18.44
N HIS A 198 -4.97 -5.84 -17.65
CA HIS A 198 -5.95 -5.44 -16.65
C HIS A 198 -5.51 -5.90 -15.27
N TYR A 199 -5.23 -4.94 -14.39
CA TYR A 199 -4.72 -5.20 -13.04
C TYR A 199 -5.79 -4.81 -12.01
N PHE A 200 -6.43 -5.82 -11.40
CA PHE A 200 -7.43 -5.63 -10.34
C PHE A 200 -7.47 -6.86 -9.43
N ARG A 201 -7.96 -6.70 -8.19
CA ARG A 201 -8.17 -7.82 -7.27
C ARG A 201 -9.67 -8.17 -7.23
N PRO A 202 -10.07 -9.40 -7.59
CA PRO A 202 -11.44 -9.84 -7.38
C PRO A 202 -11.68 -10.15 -5.90
N ASP A 203 -12.67 -9.50 -5.28
CA ASP A 203 -13.07 -9.78 -3.89
C ASP A 203 -14.15 -10.88 -3.81
N ARG A 204 -14.87 -11.10 -4.90
CA ARG A 204 -15.90 -12.14 -5.04
C ARG A 204 -15.65 -13.00 -6.28
N PRO A 205 -15.92 -14.32 -6.25
CA PRO A 205 -15.80 -15.18 -7.43
C PRO A 205 -16.64 -14.67 -8.60
N GLY A 206 -16.05 -14.59 -9.80
CA GLY A 206 -16.72 -14.10 -11.01
C GLY A 206 -16.84 -12.57 -11.13
N GLN A 207 -16.19 -11.81 -10.24
CA GLN A 207 -16.09 -10.36 -10.36
C GLN A 207 -15.14 -9.97 -11.50
N VAL A 208 -15.63 -9.12 -12.41
CA VAL A 208 -14.91 -8.75 -13.65
C VAL A 208 -14.24 -7.38 -13.57
N ARG A 209 -14.70 -6.51 -12.66
CA ARG A 209 -14.20 -5.13 -12.50
C ARG A 209 -13.85 -4.86 -11.04
N GLY A 210 -12.83 -4.05 -10.81
CA GLY A 210 -12.33 -3.76 -9.47
C GLY A 210 -13.13 -2.69 -8.71
N VAL A 211 -12.97 -2.67 -7.39
CA VAL A 211 -13.36 -1.55 -6.51
C VAL A 211 -12.14 -1.09 -5.71
N PRO A 212 -12.03 0.19 -5.33
CA PRO A 212 -10.86 0.71 -4.61
C PRO A 212 -10.49 -0.15 -3.40
N ASP A 213 -9.20 -0.49 -3.24
CA ASP A 213 -8.74 -1.28 -2.09
C ASP A 213 -9.11 -0.60 -0.75
N ILE A 214 -9.17 0.74 -0.74
CA ILE A 214 -9.52 1.55 0.44
C ILE A 214 -11.03 1.76 0.65
N THR A 215 -11.90 1.09 -0.13
CA THR A 215 -13.36 1.25 -0.07
C THR A 215 -13.93 1.18 1.36
N PRO A 216 -13.57 0.18 2.19
CA PRO A 216 -14.11 0.09 3.55
C PRO A 216 -13.70 1.26 4.46
N ALA A 217 -12.54 1.89 4.18
CA ALA A 217 -11.98 2.97 4.99
C ALA A 217 -12.47 4.37 4.58
N LEU A 218 -13.15 4.53 3.44
CA LEU A 218 -13.60 5.84 2.95
C LEU A 218 -14.41 6.63 3.98
N PRO A 219 -15.41 6.05 4.69
CA PRO A 219 -16.14 6.79 5.72
C PRO A 219 -15.24 7.20 6.90
N LEU A 220 -14.26 6.36 7.25
CA LEU A 220 -13.34 6.61 8.37
C LEU A 220 -12.39 7.77 8.06
N PHE A 221 -11.89 7.89 6.83
CA PHE A 221 -11.08 9.06 6.44
C PHE A 221 -11.86 10.38 6.57
N ALA A 222 -13.13 10.38 6.16
CA ALA A 222 -13.99 11.55 6.31
C ALA A 222 -14.28 11.87 7.80
N GLN A 223 -14.54 10.85 8.61
CA GLN A 223 -14.72 11.01 10.07
C GLN A 223 -13.44 11.53 10.74
N LEU A 224 -12.27 11.00 10.38
CA LEU A 224 -10.98 11.43 10.90
C LEU A 224 -10.74 12.93 10.64
N ARG A 225 -10.99 13.40 9.42
CA ARG A 225 -10.88 14.83 9.09
C ARG A 225 -11.89 15.67 9.88
N ARG A 226 -13.16 15.25 9.90
CA ARG A 226 -14.21 15.98 10.61
C ARG A 226 -13.90 16.11 12.09
N PHE A 227 -13.40 15.03 12.70
CA PHE A 227 -12.96 15.04 14.09
C PHE A 227 -11.78 15.98 14.30
N THR A 228 -10.75 15.92 13.44
CA THR A 228 -9.60 16.84 13.50
C THR A 228 -10.03 18.32 13.42
N LEU A 229 -10.91 18.66 12.48
CA LEU A 229 -11.45 20.02 12.34
C LEU A 229 -12.27 20.44 13.55
N ALA A 230 -13.09 19.55 14.11
CA ALA A 230 -13.86 19.83 15.31
C ALA A 230 -12.96 20.10 16.53
N VAL A 231 -11.87 19.33 16.69
CA VAL A 231 -10.89 19.55 17.75
C VAL A 231 -10.19 20.90 17.58
N ILE A 232 -9.77 21.24 16.36
CA ILE A 232 -9.16 22.55 16.05
C ILE A 232 -10.15 23.67 16.36
N ALA A 233 -11.39 23.59 15.85
CA ALA A 233 -12.41 24.59 16.08
C ALA A 233 -12.75 24.75 17.57
N ALA A 234 -12.80 23.65 18.33
CA ALA A 234 -12.98 23.70 19.79
C ALA A 234 -11.80 24.38 20.49
N ALA A 235 -10.57 24.08 20.09
CA ALA A 235 -9.38 24.72 20.62
C ALA A 235 -9.31 26.22 20.28
N GLU A 236 -9.65 26.59 19.04
CA GLU A 236 -9.76 27.99 18.60
C GLU A 236 -10.86 28.73 19.35
N THR A 237 -12.03 28.10 19.52
CA THR A 237 -13.14 28.65 20.32
C THR A 237 -12.69 28.89 21.75
N ALA A 238 -12.04 27.91 22.38
CA ALA A 238 -11.51 28.06 23.74
C ALA A 238 -10.46 29.18 23.85
N ALA A 239 -9.66 29.38 22.80
CA ALA A 239 -8.65 30.44 22.75
C ALA A 239 -9.23 31.82 22.40
N ASN A 240 -10.31 31.87 21.61
CA ASN A 240 -10.93 33.10 21.11
C ASN A 240 -12.05 33.63 22.03
N PHE A 241 -12.73 32.77 22.80
CA PHE A 241 -13.78 33.21 23.71
C PHE A 241 -13.19 33.93 24.93
N ALA A 242 -13.22 35.25 24.77
CA ALA A 242 -13.48 36.25 25.78
C ALA A 242 -14.50 35.77 26.82
N ALA A 243 -14.14 35.94 28.07
CA ALA A 243 -14.91 35.45 29.20
C ALA A 243 -16.28 36.12 29.36
N VAL A 244 -17.20 35.42 30.03
CA VAL A 244 -18.51 35.93 30.43
C VAL A 244 -18.33 36.73 31.72
N ILE A 245 -18.74 37.99 31.72
CA ILE A 245 -18.75 38.81 32.92
C ILE A 245 -20.12 38.60 33.59
N TYR A 246 -20.12 38.13 34.84
CA TYR A 246 -21.34 37.95 35.63
C TYR A 246 -21.12 38.47 37.05
N THR A 247 -22.20 38.84 37.74
CA THR A 247 -22.15 39.29 39.14
C THR A 247 -22.89 38.31 40.03
N ASP A 248 -22.31 38.04 41.21
CA ASP A 248 -22.95 37.26 42.29
C ASP A 248 -23.67 38.17 43.31
N SER A 249 -23.71 39.47 43.05
CA SER A 249 -24.32 40.44 43.97
C SER A 249 -25.84 40.21 44.07
N PRO A 250 -26.43 40.27 45.28
CA PRO A 250 -27.87 40.17 45.44
C PRO A 250 -28.58 41.31 44.67
N PRO A 251 -29.85 41.16 44.27
CA PRO A 251 -30.58 42.14 43.43
C PRO A 251 -30.62 43.58 43.97
N ASN A 252 -30.25 43.81 45.23
CA ASN A 252 -30.19 45.11 45.92
C ASN A 252 -28.74 45.61 46.21
N GLY A 253 -27.70 44.97 45.65
CA GLY A 253 -26.31 45.41 45.83
C GLY A 253 -25.91 46.53 44.87
N GLU A 254 -25.04 47.44 45.32
CA GLU A 254 -24.42 48.51 44.52
C GLU A 254 -23.45 47.94 43.46
N ALA A 255 -23.98 47.22 42.47
CA ALA A 255 -23.26 46.98 41.23
C ALA A 255 -23.65 48.10 40.25
N ASP A 256 -22.67 48.72 39.58
CA ASP A 256 -22.95 49.70 38.53
C ASP A 256 -23.88 49.07 37.47
N PRO A 257 -25.02 49.71 37.15
CA PRO A 257 -25.96 49.16 36.18
C PRO A 257 -25.36 49.28 34.78
N LEU A 258 -25.02 48.14 34.18
CA LEU A 258 -24.79 48.03 32.74
C LEU A 258 -26.14 47.83 32.04
N GLU A 259 -26.29 48.38 30.84
CA GLU A 259 -27.48 48.09 30.03
C GLU A 259 -27.43 46.63 29.56
N PRO A 260 -28.56 45.89 29.56
CA PRO A 260 -28.59 44.54 29.01
C PRO A 260 -28.04 44.54 27.57
N MET A 261 -27.03 43.70 27.31
CA MET A 261 -26.29 43.59 26.04
C MET A 261 -25.20 44.66 25.78
N ASP A 262 -24.73 45.36 26.82
CA ASP A 262 -23.53 46.21 26.69
C ASP A 262 -22.31 45.40 26.21
N GLU A 263 -21.69 45.87 25.13
CA GLU A 263 -20.51 45.25 24.53
C GLU A 263 -19.23 45.69 25.26
N VAL A 264 -18.62 44.80 26.05
CA VAL A 264 -17.27 45.02 26.57
C VAL A 264 -16.27 44.60 25.50
N GLN A 265 -15.60 45.58 24.87
CA GLN A 265 -14.53 45.30 23.92
C GLN A 265 -13.33 44.69 24.65
N LEU A 266 -13.15 43.39 24.46
CA LEU A 266 -11.98 42.65 24.94
C LEU A 266 -10.97 42.54 23.79
N GLU A 267 -9.89 43.29 23.89
CA GLU A 267 -8.75 43.13 22.98
C GLU A 267 -8.03 41.80 23.25
N GLN A 268 -7.59 41.13 22.18
CA GLN A 268 -6.93 39.83 22.28
C GLN A 268 -5.66 39.94 23.13
N ARG A 269 -5.54 39.08 24.17
CA ARG A 269 -4.42 39.05 25.14
C ARG A 269 -4.33 40.26 26.08
N LEU A 270 -5.36 41.09 26.18
CA LEU A 270 -5.44 42.16 27.18
C LEU A 270 -6.06 41.62 28.48
N ALA A 271 -5.39 41.88 29.60
CA ALA A 271 -5.96 41.72 30.94
C ALA A 271 -6.41 43.09 31.45
N THR A 272 -7.72 43.30 31.57
CA THR A 272 -8.31 44.56 32.08
C THR A 272 -8.94 44.36 33.45
N VAL A 273 -9.13 45.46 34.18
CA VAL A 273 -9.84 45.46 35.47
C VAL A 273 -11.34 45.42 35.25
N LEU A 274 -12.05 44.66 36.08
CA LEU A 274 -13.52 44.59 36.07
C LEU A 274 -14.12 45.52 37.12
N PRO A 275 -15.35 46.03 36.92
CA PRO A 275 -16.08 46.75 37.96
C PRO A 275 -16.28 45.90 39.23
N GLY A 276 -16.42 46.56 40.38
CA GLY A 276 -16.56 45.88 41.68
C GLY A 276 -17.78 44.94 41.72
N GLY A 277 -17.60 43.72 42.25
CA GLY A 277 -18.67 42.71 42.36
C GLY A 277 -18.89 41.83 41.13
N TRP A 278 -18.10 42.01 40.06
CA TRP A 278 -18.16 41.20 38.85
C TRP A 278 -17.01 40.19 38.79
N LYS A 279 -17.33 39.00 38.30
CA LYS A 279 -16.39 37.90 38.10
C LYS A 279 -16.26 37.58 36.62
N LEU A 280 -15.03 37.24 36.24
CA LEU A 280 -14.70 36.72 34.93
C LEU A 280 -14.97 35.20 34.92
N GLY A 281 -15.99 34.76 34.20
CA GLY A 281 -16.27 33.36 33.92
C GLY A 281 -15.65 32.93 32.61
N GLN A 282 -14.61 32.10 32.64
CA GLN A 282 -14.11 31.48 31.43
C GLN A 282 -15.10 30.40 30.98
N VAL A 283 -15.58 30.48 29.73
CA VAL A 283 -16.30 29.36 29.12
C VAL A 283 -15.30 28.24 28.90
N GLN A 284 -15.39 27.20 29.72
CA GLN A 284 -14.57 26.00 29.58
C GLN A 284 -15.11 25.22 28.38
N ALA A 285 -14.38 25.21 27.27
CA ALA A 285 -14.65 24.23 26.22
C ALA A 285 -14.24 22.85 26.77
N GLU A 286 -15.18 22.09 27.33
CA GLU A 286 -14.97 20.73 27.86
C GLU A 286 -14.75 19.69 26.74
N HIS A 287 -13.93 20.01 25.74
CA HIS A 287 -13.48 19.03 24.78
C HIS A 287 -12.23 18.33 25.31
N PRO A 288 -12.23 17.00 25.49
CA PRO A 288 -11.05 16.27 25.95
C PRO A 288 -9.99 16.24 24.84
N SER A 289 -9.16 17.29 24.77
CA SER A 289 -8.02 17.38 23.83
C SER A 289 -6.96 16.32 24.12
N THR A 290 -6.91 15.81 25.35
CA THR A 290 -5.97 14.78 25.80
C THR A 290 -6.18 13.41 25.14
N THR A 291 -7.40 13.08 24.70
CA THR A 291 -7.72 11.80 24.04
C THR A 291 -7.69 11.87 22.51
N TYR A 292 -7.45 13.06 21.93
CA TYR A 292 -7.37 13.24 20.48
C TYR A 292 -6.37 12.30 19.81
N GLY A 293 -5.18 12.16 20.39
CA GLY A 293 -4.12 11.31 19.85
C GLY A 293 -4.48 9.84 19.82
N GLU A 294 -5.10 9.34 20.89
CA GLU A 294 -5.54 7.95 21.01
C GLU A 294 -6.65 7.62 20.01
N PHE A 295 -7.69 8.46 19.95
CA PHE A 295 -8.79 8.25 18.99
C PHE A 295 -8.32 8.32 17.53
N LYS A 296 -7.45 9.28 17.21
CA LYS A 296 -6.83 9.37 15.87
C LYS A 296 -6.00 8.13 15.54
N ARG A 297 -5.26 7.60 16.51
CA ARG A 297 -4.48 6.36 16.34
C ARG A 297 -5.39 5.17 16.06
N GLU A 298 -6.45 4.97 16.84
CA GLU A 298 -7.38 3.85 16.64
C GLU A 298 -8.10 3.93 15.29
N LEU A 299 -8.55 5.12 14.87
CA LEU A 299 -9.13 5.31 13.53
C LEU A 299 -8.13 4.97 12.41
N LEU A 300 -6.88 5.43 12.53
CA LEU A 300 -5.85 5.12 11.54
C LEU A 300 -5.51 3.63 11.50
N ASN A 301 -5.54 2.95 12.64
CA ASN A 301 -5.33 1.51 12.73
C ASN A 301 -6.46 0.74 12.02
N GLU A 302 -7.71 1.14 12.22
CA GLU A 302 -8.87 0.56 11.51
C GLU A 302 -8.79 0.81 10.00
N ILE A 303 -8.44 2.03 9.59
CA ILE A 303 -8.20 2.39 8.19
C ILE A 303 -7.14 1.49 7.56
N ALA A 304 -5.99 1.31 8.22
CA ALA A 304 -4.87 0.56 7.68
C ALA A 304 -5.19 -0.95 7.53
N ARG A 305 -6.14 -1.47 8.31
CA ARG A 305 -6.52 -2.88 8.31
C ARG A 305 -7.02 -3.38 6.96
N CYS A 306 -7.73 -2.55 6.18
CA CYS A 306 -8.24 -2.92 4.86
C CYS A 306 -7.14 -3.16 3.80
N LEU A 307 -5.92 -2.66 4.06
CA LEU A 307 -4.74 -2.83 3.22
C LEU A 307 -3.72 -3.82 3.81
N ASN A 308 -4.06 -4.46 4.93
CA ASN A 308 -3.14 -5.32 5.69
C ASN A 308 -1.84 -4.60 6.10
N MET A 309 -1.91 -3.26 6.25
CA MET A 309 -0.78 -2.41 6.62
C MET A 309 -0.81 -2.15 8.13
N PRO A 310 0.31 -2.32 8.85
CA PRO A 310 0.36 -2.05 10.29
C PRO A 310 0.38 -0.55 10.55
N PHE A 311 -0.08 -0.15 11.73
CA PHE A 311 -0.22 1.27 12.09
C PHE A 311 1.09 2.06 11.91
N ASN A 312 2.23 1.51 12.33
CA ASN A 312 3.51 2.20 12.24
C ASN A 312 3.92 2.53 10.80
N VAL A 313 3.63 1.65 9.84
CA VAL A 313 3.88 1.87 8.42
C VAL A 313 2.88 2.87 7.86
N ALA A 314 1.59 2.73 8.19
CA ALA A 314 0.53 3.62 7.71
C ALA A 314 0.66 5.05 8.24
N ALA A 315 1.05 5.22 9.50
CA ALA A 315 1.19 6.51 10.17
C ALA A 315 2.62 7.07 10.13
N GLY A 316 3.61 6.29 9.68
CA GLY A 316 5.02 6.65 9.76
C GLY A 316 5.51 6.86 11.20
N ASN A 317 4.98 6.10 12.16
CA ASN A 317 5.22 6.31 13.59
C ASN A 317 5.44 4.99 14.34
N SER A 318 6.67 4.80 14.82
CA SER A 318 7.10 3.62 15.59
C SER A 318 7.32 3.91 17.08
N SER A 319 6.83 5.02 17.64
CA SER A 319 7.14 5.43 19.02
C SER A 319 6.68 4.44 20.10
N ALA A 320 5.61 3.68 19.83
CA ALA A 320 5.06 2.67 20.73
C ALA A 320 5.57 1.25 20.45
N TYR A 321 6.51 1.07 19.52
CA TYR A 321 6.96 -0.24 19.06
C TYR A 321 8.31 -0.59 19.68
N ASN A 322 8.44 -1.85 20.11
CA ASN A 322 9.74 -2.46 20.39
C ASN A 322 10.16 -3.38 19.23
N TYR A 323 11.42 -3.81 19.23
CA TYR A 323 11.98 -4.65 18.16
C TYR A 323 11.13 -5.90 17.83
N ALA A 324 10.64 -6.61 18.86
CA ALA A 324 9.87 -7.84 18.67
C ALA A 324 8.48 -7.57 18.06
N SER A 325 7.74 -6.60 18.61
CA SER A 325 6.43 -6.17 18.09
C SER A 325 6.51 -5.64 16.66
N GLY A 326 7.49 -4.78 16.37
CA GLY A 326 7.73 -4.29 15.02
C GLY A 326 8.01 -5.41 14.03
N ARG A 327 8.85 -6.39 14.41
CA ARG A 327 9.14 -7.53 13.54
C ARG A 327 7.90 -8.39 13.25
N LEU A 328 7.04 -8.63 14.24
CA LEU A 328 5.82 -9.42 14.06
C LEU A 328 4.86 -8.77 13.07
N ASP A 329 4.64 -7.46 13.20
CA ASP A 329 3.71 -6.71 12.35
C ASP A 329 4.22 -6.61 10.91
N HIS A 330 5.52 -6.30 10.73
CA HIS A 330 6.14 -6.26 9.40
C HIS A 330 6.14 -7.63 8.71
N GLN A 331 6.25 -8.75 9.44
CA GLN A 331 6.18 -10.07 8.81
C GLN A 331 4.85 -10.33 8.11
N THR A 332 3.73 -9.95 8.73
CA THR A 332 2.40 -10.12 8.13
C THR A 332 2.20 -9.18 6.94
N TYR A 333 2.68 -7.94 7.07
CA TYR A 333 2.67 -6.96 5.99
C TYR A 333 3.47 -7.40 4.76
N TYR A 334 4.73 -7.78 4.93
CA TYR A 334 5.58 -8.22 3.82
C TYR A 334 5.12 -9.55 3.21
N LYS A 335 4.33 -10.36 3.92
CA LYS A 335 3.64 -11.51 3.32
C LYS A 335 2.55 -11.05 2.37
N SER A 336 1.72 -10.06 2.73
CA SER A 336 0.73 -9.52 1.79
C SER A 336 1.38 -8.85 0.59
N ILE A 337 2.47 -8.09 0.79
CA ILE A 337 3.20 -7.48 -0.33
C ILE A 337 3.69 -8.54 -1.32
N ARG A 338 4.24 -9.66 -0.83
CA ARG A 338 4.65 -10.78 -1.71
C ARG A 338 3.50 -11.40 -2.49
N VAL A 339 2.33 -11.55 -1.86
CA VAL A 339 1.13 -12.03 -2.58
C VAL A 339 0.73 -11.05 -3.69
N GLU A 340 0.79 -9.74 -3.40
CA GLU A 340 0.49 -8.71 -4.41
C GLU A 340 1.51 -8.69 -5.54
N GLN A 341 2.80 -8.88 -5.24
CA GLN A 341 3.87 -8.98 -6.22
C GLN A 341 3.67 -10.17 -7.16
N VAL A 342 3.33 -11.35 -6.64
CA VAL A 342 3.04 -12.54 -7.47
C VAL A 342 1.80 -12.34 -8.34
N HIS A 343 0.76 -11.69 -7.81
CA HIS A 343 -0.40 -11.33 -8.62
C HIS A 343 -0.02 -10.32 -9.72
N LEU A 344 0.84 -9.34 -9.43
CA LEU A 344 1.33 -8.39 -10.42
C LEU A 344 2.24 -9.06 -11.47
N GLN A 345 3.07 -10.02 -11.09
CA GLN A 345 3.86 -10.83 -12.04
C GLN A 345 2.92 -11.48 -13.07
N THR A 346 1.97 -12.28 -12.59
CA THR A 346 1.08 -13.07 -13.44
C THR A 346 0.11 -12.22 -14.26
N ALA A 347 -0.50 -11.18 -13.68
CA ALA A 347 -1.49 -10.35 -14.35
C ALA A 347 -0.88 -9.29 -15.28
N VAL A 348 0.35 -8.84 -15.01
CA VAL A 348 0.98 -7.68 -15.67
C VAL A 348 2.33 -8.03 -16.30
N LEU A 349 3.32 -8.43 -15.50
CA LEU A 349 4.71 -8.55 -15.99
C LEU A 349 4.88 -9.66 -17.01
N ASP A 350 4.31 -10.84 -16.78
CA ASP A 350 4.44 -11.97 -17.68
C ASP A 350 3.79 -11.65 -19.03
N ARG A 351 2.69 -10.88 -19.01
CA ARG A 351 2.00 -10.42 -20.23
C ARG A 351 2.83 -9.40 -21.00
N ILE A 352 3.50 -8.49 -20.29
CA ILE A 352 4.42 -7.51 -20.87
C ILE A 352 5.63 -8.23 -21.48
N LEU A 353 6.26 -9.15 -20.74
CA LEU A 353 7.42 -9.90 -21.20
C LEU A 353 7.09 -10.75 -22.44
N ARG A 354 5.93 -11.43 -22.45
CA ARG A 354 5.43 -12.15 -23.63
C ARG A 354 5.34 -11.26 -24.87
N ALA A 355 4.72 -10.09 -24.72
CA ALA A 355 4.60 -9.14 -25.83
C ALA A 355 5.97 -8.60 -26.26
N TRP A 356 6.84 -8.32 -25.30
CA TRP A 356 8.20 -7.84 -25.55
C TRP A 356 9.04 -8.87 -26.30
N LEU A 357 9.03 -10.14 -25.87
CA LEU A 357 9.76 -11.23 -26.53
C LEU A 357 9.25 -11.46 -27.95
N ASN A 358 7.94 -11.42 -28.17
CA ASN A 358 7.35 -11.55 -29.50
C ASN A 358 7.83 -10.45 -30.46
N GLU A 359 7.96 -9.21 -29.98
CA GLU A 359 8.52 -8.13 -30.77
C GLU A 359 10.04 -8.25 -30.94
N ALA A 360 10.75 -8.63 -29.88
CA ALA A 360 12.20 -8.78 -29.88
C ALA A 360 12.72 -9.83 -30.87
N VAL A 361 11.96 -10.91 -31.12
CA VAL A 361 12.28 -11.91 -32.15
C VAL A 361 12.30 -11.30 -33.56
N LEU A 362 11.48 -10.28 -33.80
CA LEU A 362 11.37 -9.62 -35.11
C LEU A 362 12.49 -8.60 -35.34
N VAL A 363 13.19 -8.17 -34.29
CA VAL A 363 14.32 -7.24 -34.39
C VAL A 363 15.56 -8.01 -34.82
N GLU A 364 16.17 -7.59 -35.94
CA GLU A 364 17.41 -8.19 -36.44
C GLU A 364 18.52 -8.09 -35.40
N ASP A 365 19.27 -9.18 -35.23
CA ASP A 365 20.37 -9.29 -34.26
C ASP A 365 20.04 -8.92 -32.81
N LEU A 366 18.78 -8.84 -32.37
CA LEU A 366 18.51 -8.58 -30.95
C LEU A 366 18.61 -9.87 -30.12
N LEU A 367 17.93 -10.92 -30.58
CA LEU A 367 17.93 -12.24 -29.95
C LEU A 367 18.83 -13.22 -30.72
N PRO A 368 19.57 -14.10 -30.01
CA PRO A 368 20.38 -15.13 -30.64
C PRO A 368 19.50 -16.16 -31.36
N GLN A 369 20.10 -16.88 -32.31
CA GLN A 369 19.37 -17.84 -33.15
C GLN A 369 18.70 -18.95 -32.32
N SER A 370 19.35 -19.41 -31.25
CA SER A 370 18.79 -20.38 -30.28
C SER A 370 17.42 -19.96 -29.73
N MET A 371 17.25 -18.67 -29.43
CA MET A 371 16.00 -18.11 -28.93
C MET A 371 14.97 -17.93 -30.04
N ARG A 372 15.39 -17.60 -31.27
CA ARG A 372 14.49 -17.49 -32.43
C ARG A 372 13.90 -18.85 -32.83
N GLU A 373 14.67 -19.92 -32.65
CA GLU A 373 14.24 -21.30 -32.95
C GLU A 373 13.14 -21.81 -32.02
N LEU A 374 13.00 -21.24 -30.82
CA LEU A 374 11.86 -21.52 -29.93
C LEU A 374 10.52 -21.09 -30.55
N GLY A 375 10.53 -20.19 -31.55
CA GLY A 375 9.33 -19.77 -32.26
C GLY A 375 8.25 -19.24 -31.30
N ALA A 376 7.07 -19.86 -31.32
CA ALA A 376 5.94 -19.47 -30.45
C ALA A 376 6.18 -19.77 -28.96
N ASP A 377 7.10 -20.68 -28.63
CA ASP A 377 7.38 -21.09 -27.26
C ASP A 377 8.25 -20.07 -26.52
N ILE A 378 8.89 -19.13 -27.23
CA ILE A 378 9.71 -18.07 -26.59
C ILE A 378 8.90 -17.23 -25.60
N ALA A 379 7.61 -17.01 -25.89
CA ALA A 379 6.69 -16.29 -25.01
C ALA A 379 6.45 -17.04 -23.68
N HIS A 380 6.83 -18.31 -23.59
CA HIS A 380 6.72 -19.17 -22.42
C HIS A 380 8.09 -19.59 -21.88
N ALA A 381 9.17 -18.94 -22.32
CA ALA A 381 10.51 -19.22 -21.83
C ALA A 381 10.54 -19.11 -20.29
N PRO A 382 11.16 -20.09 -19.59
CA PRO A 382 11.21 -20.10 -18.14
C PRO A 382 11.95 -18.85 -17.64
N HIS A 383 11.35 -18.17 -16.67
CA HIS A 383 11.89 -16.93 -16.10
C HIS A 383 11.37 -16.74 -14.67
N THR A 384 11.99 -15.82 -13.95
CA THR A 384 11.55 -15.35 -12.64
C THR A 384 11.77 -13.85 -12.53
N TRP A 385 11.03 -13.23 -11.60
CA TRP A 385 11.14 -11.81 -11.30
C TRP A 385 11.67 -11.62 -9.89
N PHE A 386 12.72 -10.81 -9.75
CA PHE A 386 13.24 -10.36 -8.47
C PHE A 386 12.75 -8.96 -8.13
N TRP A 387 12.40 -8.78 -6.86
CA TRP A 387 11.98 -7.49 -6.30
C TRP A 387 13.06 -6.96 -5.38
N ASP A 388 12.88 -5.73 -4.90
CA ASP A 388 13.79 -5.15 -3.93
C ASP A 388 13.74 -5.91 -2.60
N GLY A 389 14.91 -5.97 -1.96
CA GLY A 389 15.04 -6.58 -0.67
C GLY A 389 14.45 -5.77 0.46
N VAL A 390 14.12 -6.46 1.55
CA VAL A 390 13.74 -5.81 2.80
C VAL A 390 14.97 -5.73 3.69
N GLU A 391 15.37 -4.52 4.05
CA GLU A 391 16.46 -4.30 4.99
C GLU A 391 16.08 -4.78 6.39
N HIS A 392 17.01 -5.50 7.04
CA HIS A 392 16.83 -5.90 8.42
C HIS A 392 17.21 -4.76 9.38
N VAL A 393 16.43 -4.60 10.44
CA VAL A 393 16.64 -3.54 11.46
C VAL A 393 18.00 -3.67 12.18
N ASP A 394 18.52 -4.90 12.29
CA ASP A 394 19.83 -5.22 12.89
C ASP A 394 20.71 -5.94 11.84
N PRO A 395 21.54 -5.19 11.09
CA PRO A 395 22.37 -5.76 10.02
C PRO A 395 23.38 -6.79 10.53
N ALA A 396 23.85 -6.66 11.78
CA ALA A 396 24.81 -7.60 12.36
C ALA A 396 24.16 -8.97 12.60
N LYS A 397 22.96 -9.01 13.20
CA LYS A 397 22.21 -10.27 13.37
C LYS A 397 21.84 -10.91 12.04
N GLU A 398 21.49 -10.10 11.04
CA GLU A 398 21.22 -10.62 9.71
C GLU A 398 22.47 -11.26 9.09
N ALA A 399 23.61 -10.58 9.12
CA ALA A 399 24.87 -11.10 8.59
C ALA A 399 25.29 -12.41 9.30
N THR A 400 25.17 -12.48 10.63
CA THR A 400 25.42 -13.72 11.39
C THR A 400 24.46 -14.83 10.94
N ALA A 401 23.17 -14.55 10.83
CA ALA A 401 22.18 -15.53 10.39
C ALA A 401 22.40 -15.98 8.94
N GLN A 402 22.85 -15.09 8.04
CA GLN A 402 23.23 -15.42 6.66
C GLN A 402 24.47 -16.33 6.65
N ALA A 403 25.51 -15.99 7.41
CA ALA A 403 26.71 -16.81 7.54
C ALA A 403 26.39 -18.22 8.06
N THR A 404 25.57 -18.33 9.11
CA THR A 404 25.13 -19.63 9.63
C THR A 404 24.34 -20.43 8.61
N ARG A 405 23.41 -19.79 7.87
CA ARG A 405 22.58 -20.47 6.87
C ARG A 405 23.35 -20.92 5.63
N LEU A 406 24.35 -20.15 5.22
CA LEU A 406 25.26 -20.54 4.14
C LEU A 406 26.19 -21.67 4.60
N ALA A 407 26.71 -21.60 5.83
CA ALA A 407 27.60 -22.61 6.39
C ALA A 407 26.91 -23.97 6.61
N ASN A 408 25.62 -23.98 6.98
CA ASN A 408 24.85 -25.21 7.18
C ASN A 408 24.07 -25.67 5.94
N HIS A 409 24.26 -25.01 4.78
CA HIS A 409 23.60 -25.31 3.50
C HIS A 409 22.06 -25.27 3.53
N THR A 410 21.46 -24.54 4.47
CA THR A 410 20.00 -24.30 4.48
C THR A 410 19.58 -23.15 3.56
N THR A 411 20.55 -22.45 2.96
CA THR A 411 20.32 -21.43 1.92
C THR A 411 21.42 -21.48 0.87
N THR A 412 21.24 -20.73 -0.23
CA THR A 412 22.21 -20.58 -1.32
C THR A 412 22.57 -19.11 -1.53
N LEU A 413 23.72 -18.83 -2.17
CA LEU A 413 24.08 -17.47 -2.57
C LEU A 413 22.98 -16.83 -3.43
N ALA A 414 22.44 -17.60 -4.39
CA ALA A 414 21.30 -17.18 -5.20
C ALA A 414 20.12 -16.73 -4.34
N THR A 415 19.78 -17.48 -3.28
CA THR A 415 18.66 -17.12 -2.38
C THR A 415 18.94 -15.86 -1.57
N GLU A 416 20.17 -15.66 -1.07
CA GLU A 416 20.50 -14.48 -0.27
C GLU A 416 20.63 -13.20 -1.12
N PHE A 417 21.25 -13.27 -2.29
CA PHE A 417 21.32 -12.13 -3.21
C PHE A 417 19.93 -11.79 -3.77
N ALA A 418 19.12 -12.81 -4.11
CA ALA A 418 17.73 -12.60 -4.52
C ALA A 418 16.90 -11.84 -3.47
N ARG A 419 17.15 -12.07 -2.18
CA ARG A 419 16.50 -11.32 -1.09
C ARG A 419 16.91 -9.87 -0.99
N GLN A 420 18.05 -9.50 -1.57
CA GLN A 420 18.47 -8.11 -1.74
C GLN A 420 18.07 -7.58 -3.12
N GLY A 421 17.43 -8.42 -3.94
CA GLY A 421 17.12 -8.09 -5.31
C GLY A 421 18.34 -8.06 -6.22
N ARG A 422 19.38 -8.83 -5.95
CA ARG A 422 20.62 -8.83 -6.75
C ARG A 422 20.78 -10.18 -7.44
N ASP A 423 21.38 -10.19 -8.63
CA ASP A 423 21.78 -11.44 -9.28
C ASP A 423 23.11 -11.94 -8.69
N TRP A 424 23.16 -13.20 -8.27
CA TRP A 424 24.34 -13.73 -7.58
C TRP A 424 25.53 -13.98 -8.52
N GLU A 425 25.30 -14.27 -9.80
CA GLU A 425 26.38 -14.47 -10.77
C GLU A 425 27.07 -13.14 -11.09
N GLU A 426 26.29 -12.08 -11.30
CA GLU A 426 26.81 -10.72 -11.50
C GLU A 426 27.67 -10.27 -10.30
N GLU A 427 27.18 -10.52 -9.09
CA GLU A 427 27.87 -10.15 -7.85
C GLU A 427 29.17 -10.92 -7.65
N LEU A 428 29.21 -12.20 -8.01
CA LEU A 428 30.45 -12.97 -7.98
C LEU A 428 31.46 -12.48 -9.03
N ARG A 429 31.01 -12.11 -10.23
CA ARG A 429 31.87 -11.53 -11.27
C ARG A 429 32.41 -10.16 -10.86
N GLN A 430 31.59 -9.33 -10.20
CA GLN A 430 32.02 -8.06 -9.62
C GLN A 430 33.06 -8.28 -8.52
N ARG A 431 32.79 -9.19 -7.58
CA ARG A 431 33.74 -9.55 -6.51
C ARG A 431 35.07 -10.08 -7.06
N ALA A 432 35.05 -10.86 -8.14
CA ALA A 432 36.26 -11.35 -8.80
C ALA A 432 37.09 -10.20 -9.38
N ARG A 433 36.44 -9.21 -10.01
CA ARG A 433 37.11 -7.99 -10.52
C ARG A 433 37.69 -7.15 -9.39
N GLU A 434 36.94 -6.97 -8.31
CA GLU A 434 37.40 -6.25 -7.11
C GLU A 434 38.63 -6.93 -6.50
N GLN A 435 38.61 -8.26 -6.33
CA GLN A 435 39.74 -8.99 -5.79
C GLN A 435 40.99 -8.88 -6.69
N ALA A 436 40.80 -8.95 -8.01
CA ALA A 436 41.90 -8.78 -8.96
C ALA A 436 42.51 -7.37 -8.87
N LEU A 437 41.67 -6.33 -8.81
CA LEU A 437 42.11 -4.94 -8.68
C LEU A 437 42.75 -4.66 -7.32
N MET A 438 42.22 -5.22 -6.22
CA MET A 438 42.83 -5.11 -4.89
C MET A 438 44.23 -5.75 -4.87
N ASN A 439 44.40 -6.90 -5.52
CA ASN A 439 45.69 -7.55 -5.65
C ASN A 439 46.68 -6.71 -6.48
N GLU A 440 46.22 -6.10 -7.57
CA GLU A 440 47.02 -5.19 -8.40
C GLU A 440 47.48 -3.94 -7.62
N LEU A 441 46.58 -3.36 -6.83
CA LEU A 441 46.83 -2.16 -6.02
C LEU A 441 47.55 -2.46 -4.69
N GLY A 442 47.81 -3.73 -4.37
CA GLY A 442 48.44 -4.13 -3.10
C GLY A 442 47.55 -3.93 -1.86
N LEU A 443 46.23 -3.87 -2.03
CA LEU A 443 45.27 -3.74 -0.94
C LEU A 443 44.94 -5.13 -0.37
N ALA A 444 45.41 -5.42 0.84
CA ALA A 444 45.09 -6.67 1.52
C ALA A 444 43.60 -6.67 1.99
N PRO A 445 42.89 -7.81 1.92
CA PRO A 445 41.57 -7.93 2.52
C PRO A 445 41.63 -7.62 4.02
N ALA A 446 40.68 -6.83 4.53
CA ALA A 446 40.58 -6.60 5.97
C ALA A 446 40.35 -7.95 6.70
N PRO A 447 41.06 -8.22 7.81
CA PRO A 447 40.81 -9.41 8.61
C PRO A 447 39.36 -9.39 9.12
N VAL A 448 38.64 -10.50 8.94
CA VAL A 448 37.28 -10.65 9.50
C VAL A 448 37.39 -10.71 11.03
N PRO A 449 36.80 -9.76 11.80
CA PRO A 449 36.83 -9.84 13.25
C PRO A 449 35.97 -11.02 13.72
N GLY A 450 36.57 -11.99 14.41
CA GLY A 450 35.83 -13.09 15.07
C GLY A 450 36.16 -14.51 14.62
N ALA A 451 37.05 -14.73 13.64
CA ALA A 451 37.57 -16.07 13.35
C ALA A 451 38.58 -16.49 14.43
N THR A 452 38.11 -16.87 15.62
CA THR A 452 38.93 -17.56 16.61
C THR A 452 39.12 -19.01 16.14
N ALA A 453 40.39 -19.42 16.01
CA ALA A 453 40.76 -20.82 15.80
C ALA A 453 40.15 -21.68 16.92
N PRO A 454 39.77 -22.95 16.66
CA PRO A 454 39.18 -23.80 17.68
C PRO A 454 40.20 -24.01 18.81
N ALA A 455 39.97 -23.35 19.94
CA ALA A 455 40.77 -23.51 21.14
C ALA A 455 40.58 -24.93 21.68
N ALA A 456 41.70 -25.63 21.88
CA ALA A 456 41.73 -26.92 22.55
C ALA A 456 41.04 -26.81 23.93
N ALA A 457 40.18 -27.78 24.24
CA ALA A 457 39.41 -27.82 25.47
C ALA A 457 40.34 -27.84 26.69
N PRO A 458 40.16 -26.96 27.68
CA PRO A 458 40.68 -27.19 29.02
C PRO A 458 39.64 -27.91 29.89
N SER A 459 40.22 -28.71 30.77
CA SER A 459 39.64 -29.60 31.75
C SER A 459 38.71 -28.94 32.77
N ASP A 460 37.76 -29.77 33.20
CA ASP A 460 36.94 -29.69 34.40
C ASP A 460 37.74 -29.30 35.65
N ASP A 461 37.44 -28.14 36.23
CA ASP A 461 37.39 -27.95 37.70
C ASP A 461 36.63 -26.65 38.02
N SER A 462 35.47 -26.77 38.67
CA SER A 462 34.75 -25.62 39.23
C SER A 462 34.32 -25.92 40.66
N THR A 463 35.08 -25.39 41.61
CA THR A 463 34.61 -25.10 42.96
C THR A 463 34.14 -23.64 43.03
N ASP A 464 32.82 -23.51 43.10
CA ASP A 464 32.05 -22.66 44.03
C ASP A 464 32.63 -21.31 44.48
N THR A 465 31.97 -20.20 44.12
CA THR A 465 31.47 -19.24 45.13
C THR A 465 30.39 -18.29 44.60
N SER A 466 29.30 -18.27 45.37
CA SER A 466 28.36 -17.18 45.72
C SER A 466 27.35 -16.62 44.70
N GLU A 467 26.10 -17.05 44.94
CA GLU A 467 24.82 -16.38 44.72
C GLU A 467 24.72 -15.02 45.43
N GLU A 468 23.99 -14.07 44.83
CA GLU A 468 23.12 -13.13 45.54
C GLU A 468 21.91 -12.73 44.64
N ASP A 469 20.83 -13.49 44.84
CA ASP A 469 19.47 -13.05 45.18
C ASP A 469 18.84 -11.80 44.51
N VAL A 470 17.79 -12.01 43.71
CA VAL A 470 16.57 -11.18 43.75
C VAL A 470 15.35 -12.06 43.49
N THR A 471 14.61 -12.36 44.56
CA THR A 471 13.25 -12.91 44.51
C THR A 471 12.20 -11.83 44.83
N ASN A 472 10.99 -12.09 44.34
CA ASN A 472 9.67 -11.53 44.68
C ASN A 472 9.19 -10.22 44.01
N ALA A 473 8.15 -10.36 43.17
CA ALA A 473 6.77 -10.11 43.61
C ALA A 473 5.74 -10.51 42.53
N ASP A 474 5.19 -11.72 42.64
CA ASP A 474 3.91 -12.10 42.00
C ASP A 474 3.29 -13.23 42.84
N ASP A 475 2.37 -12.91 43.75
CA ASP A 475 1.20 -13.76 44.09
C ASP A 475 0.36 -13.16 45.24
N ARG A 476 -0.67 -12.37 44.91
CA ARG A 476 -1.81 -12.10 45.84
C ARG A 476 -3.10 -11.86 45.07
N TYR A 477 -3.66 -12.89 44.45
CA TYR A 477 -5.10 -12.89 44.17
C TYR A 477 -5.70 -14.29 44.02
N SER A 478 -5.58 -15.14 45.04
CA SER A 478 -6.58 -16.21 45.24
C SER A 478 -6.57 -16.68 46.70
N SER A 479 -7.75 -17.06 47.21
CA SER A 479 -8.00 -17.70 48.51
C SER A 479 -8.21 -16.80 49.76
N ARG A 480 -9.26 -15.97 49.76
CA ARG A 480 -10.05 -15.73 50.99
C ARG A 480 -11.55 -15.67 50.71
N ARG A 481 -12.15 -16.84 50.48
CA ARG A 481 -13.57 -17.10 50.74
C ARG A 481 -13.70 -18.52 51.27
N ALA A 482 -14.48 -18.66 52.35
CA ALA A 482 -14.88 -19.88 53.04
C ALA A 482 -13.93 -20.43 54.14
N LYS A 483 -14.12 -20.01 55.40
CA LYS A 483 -14.86 -20.79 56.44
C LYS A 483 -14.54 -20.30 57.86
N GLN A 484 -15.61 -19.96 58.60
CA GLN A 484 -15.88 -20.07 60.05
C GLN A 484 -16.84 -18.91 60.39
N ALA A 485 -18.15 -19.05 60.60
CA ALA A 485 -18.93 -20.09 61.27
C ALA A 485 -18.52 -20.29 62.74
N ALA A 486 -18.82 -19.28 63.56
CA ALA A 486 -19.42 -19.36 64.90
C ALA A 486 -20.01 -17.98 65.23
#